data_AF-W7Y3N4-F1
#
_entry.id   AF-W7Y3N4-F1
#
_cell.length_a   1.000
_cell.length_b   1.000
_cell.length_c   1.000
_cell.angle_alpha   90.00
_cell.angle_beta   90.00
_cell.angle_gamma   90.00
#
_symmetry.space_group_name_H-M   'P 1'
#
loop_
_entity.id
_entity.type
_entity.pdbx_description
1 polymer ?
#
loop_
_entity_poly.entity_id
_entity_poly.type
_entity_poly.pdbx_seq_one_letter_code
_entity_poly.pdbx_strand_id
1 'polypeptide(L)'
;MGGKGYSENVTALGADSRFSNCLLSLHNYAFWAERSAEEWQNDWLNRIGDYASRTVVTEFGSTMTQGKDYNGAANTDNEVDYIQVSTKLFRDRGVQSVYWPGLREGDWYSIQTLDHTTFKMSTTNVSGLWWIQYGWGMD
;
A
#
# COMPACT_ATOMS: atom_id res chain seq x y z
N MET A 1 -8.01 13.17 -7.74
CA MET A 1 -9.39 13.03 -7.23
C MET A 1 -9.45 11.80 -6.36
N GLY A 2 -9.91 11.90 -5.11
CA GLY A 2 -10.07 10.72 -4.25
C GLY A 2 -11.18 9.83 -4.76
N GLY A 3 -10.97 8.50 -4.72
CA GLY A 3 -11.99 7.49 -5.02
C GLY A 3 -13.27 7.64 -4.19
N LYS A 4 -14.28 6.82 -4.48
CA LYS A 4 -15.50 6.75 -3.66
C LYS A 4 -15.16 6.35 -2.22
N GLY A 5 -15.95 6.83 -1.24
CA GLY A 5 -15.77 6.48 0.17
C GLY A 5 -14.52 7.12 0.77
N TYR A 6 -13.69 6.33 1.45
CA TYR A 6 -12.39 6.75 1.97
C TYR A 6 -11.29 6.72 0.89
N SER A 7 -11.58 7.23 -0.30
CA SER A 7 -10.76 7.04 -1.49
C SER A 7 -10.54 5.56 -1.84
N GLU A 8 -11.50 4.69 -1.58
CA GLU A 8 -11.25 3.25 -1.52
C GLU A 8 -11.54 2.50 -2.83
N ASN A 9 -12.17 3.15 -3.81
CA ASN A 9 -12.46 2.58 -5.13
C ASN A 9 -12.50 3.68 -6.18
N VAL A 10 -11.75 3.52 -7.27
CA VAL A 10 -11.60 4.57 -8.30
C VAL A 10 -12.45 4.34 -9.54
N THR A 11 -13.08 3.19 -9.70
CA THR A 11 -13.74 2.77 -10.96
C THR A 11 -14.83 3.73 -11.43
N ALA A 12 -15.69 4.18 -10.52
CA ALA A 12 -16.78 5.11 -10.85
C ALA A 12 -16.27 6.48 -11.35
N LEU A 13 -15.20 7.01 -10.74
CA LEU A 13 -14.56 8.25 -11.19
C LEU A 13 -13.74 8.02 -12.45
N GLY A 14 -13.16 6.84 -12.60
CA GLY A 14 -12.44 6.42 -13.79
C GLY A 14 -13.31 6.43 -15.04
N ALA A 15 -14.56 5.96 -14.89
CA ALA A 15 -15.54 5.86 -15.97
C ALA A 15 -16.18 7.21 -16.35
N ASP A 16 -16.09 8.21 -15.48
CA ASP A 16 -16.70 9.52 -15.70
C ASP A 16 -15.79 10.42 -16.54
N SER A 17 -16.26 10.74 -17.75
CA SER A 17 -15.49 11.48 -18.76
C SER A 17 -15.08 12.89 -18.30
N ARG A 18 -15.79 13.47 -17.33
CA ARG A 18 -15.43 14.77 -16.73
C ARG A 18 -14.08 14.73 -16.01
N PHE A 19 -13.64 13.56 -15.57
CA PHE A 19 -12.38 13.36 -14.86
C PHE A 19 -11.32 12.64 -15.71
N SER A 20 -11.50 12.54 -17.03
CA SER A 20 -10.61 11.82 -17.95
C SER A 20 -9.13 12.26 -17.90
N ASN A 21 -8.86 13.49 -17.51
CA ASN A 21 -7.50 14.04 -17.36
C ASN A 21 -7.00 14.11 -15.90
N CYS A 22 -7.72 13.52 -14.95
CA CYS A 22 -7.33 13.51 -13.54
C CYS A 22 -6.58 12.23 -13.14
N LEU A 23 -5.62 12.36 -12.24
CA LEU A 23 -5.14 11.23 -11.44
C LEU A 23 -6.18 10.84 -10.39
N LEU A 24 -6.28 9.55 -10.12
CA LEU A 24 -7.23 8.94 -9.19
C LEU A 24 -6.47 8.44 -7.96
N SER A 25 -6.87 8.93 -6.79
CA SER A 25 -6.28 8.55 -5.51
C SER A 25 -7.03 7.34 -4.94
N LEU A 26 -6.27 6.32 -4.55
CA LEU A 26 -6.76 5.07 -3.97
C LEU A 26 -6.11 4.81 -2.61
N HIS A 27 -6.91 4.48 -1.61
CA HIS A 27 -6.45 4.04 -0.28
C HIS A 27 -6.89 2.61 -0.05
N ASN A 28 -6.07 1.85 0.65
CA ASN A 28 -6.41 0.52 1.14
C ASN A 28 -5.48 0.16 2.31
N TYR A 29 -5.93 -0.61 3.29
CA TYR A 29 -5.07 -1.01 4.41
C TYR A 29 -5.33 -2.45 4.83
N ALA A 30 -4.26 -3.10 5.31
CA ALA A 30 -4.33 -4.48 5.76
C ALA A 30 -5.35 -4.70 6.89
N PHE A 31 -5.54 -3.73 7.80
CA PHE A 31 -6.51 -3.84 8.90
C PHE A 31 -7.98 -3.75 8.47
N TRP A 32 -8.28 -3.39 7.22
CA TRP A 32 -9.66 -3.28 6.75
C TRP A 32 -10.36 -4.63 6.62
N ALA A 33 -9.59 -5.72 6.49
CA ALA A 33 -10.13 -7.07 6.40
C ALA A 33 -9.06 -8.13 6.73
N GLU A 34 -9.51 -9.34 7.01
CA GLU A 34 -8.67 -10.54 6.91
C GLU A 34 -8.96 -11.24 5.59
N ARG A 35 -7.90 -11.53 4.83
CA ARG A 35 -7.97 -12.13 3.50
C ARG A 35 -6.78 -13.04 3.25
N SER A 36 -7.00 -14.05 2.43
CA SER A 36 -5.92 -14.76 1.74
C SER A 36 -5.20 -13.83 0.75
N ALA A 37 -4.01 -14.23 0.30
CA ALA A 37 -3.26 -13.51 -0.72
C ALA A 37 -4.07 -13.31 -2.03
N GLU A 38 -4.81 -14.33 -2.45
CA GLU A 38 -5.65 -14.26 -3.66
C GLU A 38 -6.80 -13.25 -3.50
N GLU A 39 -7.46 -13.25 -2.34
CA GLU A 39 -8.54 -12.31 -2.05
C GLU A 39 -8.03 -10.87 -1.97
N TRP A 40 -6.82 -10.63 -1.45
CA TRP A 40 -6.18 -9.31 -1.50
C TRP A 40 -5.89 -8.86 -2.92
N GLN A 41 -5.41 -9.76 -3.77
CA GLN A 41 -5.14 -9.45 -5.17
C GLN A 41 -6.43 -9.06 -5.89
N ASN A 42 -7.50 -9.82 -5.66
CA ASN A 42 -8.81 -9.56 -6.25
C ASN A 42 -9.42 -8.24 -5.74
N ASP A 43 -9.26 -7.91 -4.45
CA ASP A 43 -9.71 -6.63 -3.89
C ASP A 43 -9.04 -5.44 -4.60
N TRP A 44 -7.72 -5.47 -4.80
CA TRP A 44 -7.01 -4.45 -5.56
C TRP A 44 -7.48 -4.32 -7.00
N LEU A 45 -7.59 -5.44 -7.71
CA LEU A 45 -8.05 -5.44 -9.11
C LEU A 45 -9.46 -4.84 -9.24
N ASN A 46 -10.37 -5.16 -8.31
CA ASN A 46 -11.72 -4.62 -8.29
C ASN A 46 -11.79 -3.13 -7.96
N ARG A 47 -10.88 -2.64 -7.10
CA ARG A 47 -10.84 -1.21 -6.72
C ARG A 47 -10.22 -0.32 -7.80
N ILE A 48 -9.24 -0.85 -8.54
CA ILE A 48 -8.52 -0.16 -9.61
C ILE A 48 -9.29 -0.25 -10.94
N GLY A 49 -9.82 -1.43 -11.28
CA GLY A 49 -10.43 -1.72 -12.58
C GLY A 49 -9.46 -1.46 -13.75
N ASP A 50 -9.98 -0.89 -14.83
CA ASP A 50 -9.20 -0.58 -16.04
C ASP A 50 -8.37 0.72 -15.92
N TYR A 51 -8.32 1.34 -14.74
CA TYR A 51 -7.79 2.69 -14.56
C TYR A 51 -6.40 2.73 -13.91
N ALA A 52 -5.64 1.62 -13.99
CA ALA A 52 -4.30 1.51 -13.41
C ALA A 52 -3.36 2.66 -13.86
N SER A 53 -3.38 3.02 -15.15
CA SER A 53 -2.51 4.07 -15.72
C SER A 53 -2.74 5.47 -15.15
N ARG A 54 -3.87 5.71 -14.46
CA ARG A 54 -4.19 6.98 -13.82
C ARG A 54 -4.37 6.85 -12.31
N THR A 55 -4.15 5.66 -11.76
CA THR A 55 -4.31 5.43 -10.32
C THR A 55 -2.99 5.67 -9.61
N VAL A 56 -3.07 6.42 -8.51
CA VAL A 56 -2.02 6.56 -7.52
C VAL A 56 -2.58 6.04 -6.20
N VAL A 57 -1.97 4.99 -5.65
CA VAL A 57 -2.29 4.51 -4.31
C VAL A 57 -1.66 5.47 -3.31
N THR A 58 -2.41 6.48 -2.90
CA THR A 58 -1.89 7.58 -2.08
C THR A 58 -1.71 7.17 -0.62
N GLU A 59 -2.35 6.10 -0.19
CA GLU A 59 -2.10 5.47 1.09
C GLU A 59 -2.28 3.95 0.99
N PHE A 60 -1.26 3.20 1.41
CA PHE A 60 -1.41 1.80 1.77
C PHE A 60 -0.49 1.44 2.92
N GLY A 61 -0.84 0.40 3.68
CA GLY A 61 0.04 -0.04 4.75
C GLY A 61 -0.46 -1.21 5.57
N SER A 62 0.47 -1.67 6.40
CA SER A 62 0.34 -2.74 7.38
C SER A 62 1.29 -2.46 8.56
N THR A 63 1.23 -3.25 9.63
CA THR A 63 2.08 -3.05 10.82
C THR A 63 3.57 -3.25 10.54
N MET A 64 4.40 -2.26 10.85
CA MET A 64 5.86 -2.34 10.68
C MET A 64 6.62 -2.49 11.99
N THR A 65 6.08 -2.01 13.10
CA THR A 65 6.84 -1.95 14.37
C THR A 65 6.74 -3.21 15.24
N GLN A 66 6.00 -4.24 14.81
CA GLN A 66 5.76 -5.45 15.62
C GLN A 66 6.62 -6.66 15.20
N GLY A 67 7.70 -6.43 14.44
CA GLY A 67 8.68 -7.48 14.12
C GLY A 67 8.21 -8.54 13.12
N LYS A 68 7.16 -8.26 12.33
CA LYS A 68 6.73 -9.12 11.22
C LYS A 68 7.85 -9.29 10.20
N ASP A 69 8.01 -10.52 9.69
CA ASP A 69 8.89 -10.81 8.55
C ASP A 69 8.08 -10.84 7.26
N TYR A 70 8.21 -9.79 6.45
CA TYR A 70 7.54 -9.66 5.16
C TYR A 70 8.16 -10.55 4.07
N ASN A 71 9.29 -11.20 4.33
CA ASN A 71 9.83 -12.27 3.47
C ASN A 71 9.30 -13.65 3.88
N GLY A 72 8.41 -13.71 4.87
CA GLY A 72 7.77 -14.94 5.33
C GLY A 72 6.99 -15.66 4.23
N ALA A 73 6.62 -16.91 4.52
CA ALA A 73 5.84 -17.74 3.62
C ALA A 73 4.46 -17.13 3.37
N ALA A 74 4.01 -17.17 2.11
CA ALA A 74 2.66 -16.75 1.74
C ALA A 74 1.57 -17.55 2.48
N ASN A 75 0.43 -16.93 2.70
CA ASN A 75 -0.76 -17.48 3.39
C ASN A 75 -0.51 -17.85 4.85
N THR A 76 0.41 -17.16 5.53
CA THR A 76 0.70 -17.38 6.95
C THR A 76 0.28 -16.22 7.85
N ASP A 77 0.19 -15.01 7.31
CA ASP A 77 -0.19 -13.80 8.05
C ASP A 77 -0.86 -12.81 7.09
N ASN A 78 -2.04 -12.31 7.47
CA ASN A 78 -2.84 -11.40 6.65
C ASN A 78 -2.08 -10.16 6.19
N GLU A 79 -1.26 -9.57 7.07
CA GLU A 79 -0.53 -8.35 6.76
C GLU A 79 0.72 -8.62 5.92
N VAL A 80 1.37 -9.76 6.12
CA VAL A 80 2.47 -10.22 5.25
C VAL A 80 1.95 -10.42 3.83
N ASP A 81 0.87 -11.20 3.68
CA ASP A 81 0.24 -11.43 2.38
C ASP A 81 -0.19 -10.11 1.73
N TYR A 82 -0.80 -9.22 2.52
CA TYR A 82 -1.21 -7.91 2.06
C TYR A 82 -0.07 -7.13 1.42
N ILE A 83 1.09 -6.99 2.09
CA ILE A 83 2.22 -6.23 1.56
C ILE A 83 2.82 -6.89 0.34
N GLN A 84 3.02 -8.21 0.36
CA GLN A 84 3.60 -8.96 -0.76
C GLN A 84 2.74 -8.81 -2.02
N VAL A 85 1.43 -9.01 -1.89
CA VAL A 85 0.48 -8.94 -2.99
C VAL A 85 0.33 -7.51 -3.51
N SER A 86 0.15 -6.54 -2.61
CA SER A 86 -0.07 -5.14 -2.99
C SER A 86 1.11 -4.61 -3.79
N THR A 87 2.33 -4.75 -3.26
CA THR A 87 3.54 -4.20 -3.87
C THR A 87 3.89 -4.92 -5.19
N LYS A 88 3.70 -6.24 -5.26
CA LYS A 88 3.83 -6.99 -6.53
C LYS A 88 2.84 -6.50 -7.59
N LEU A 89 1.57 -6.35 -7.22
CA LEU A 89 0.56 -5.85 -8.14
C LEU A 89 0.89 -4.44 -8.64
N PHE A 90 1.34 -3.55 -7.74
CA PHE A 90 1.71 -2.19 -8.10
C PHE A 90 2.85 -2.17 -9.12
N ARG A 91 3.90 -2.95 -8.88
CA ARG A 91 5.01 -3.11 -9.82
C ARG A 91 4.52 -3.66 -11.17
N ASP A 92 3.80 -4.78 -11.15
CA ASP A 92 3.37 -5.48 -12.37
C ASP A 92 2.39 -4.66 -13.23
N ARG A 93 1.60 -3.77 -12.61
CA ARG A 93 0.61 -2.92 -13.28
C ARG A 93 1.06 -1.48 -13.49
N GLY A 94 2.27 -1.11 -13.06
CA GLY A 94 2.76 0.26 -13.14
C GLY A 94 1.96 1.26 -12.31
N VAL A 95 1.38 0.82 -11.18
CA VAL A 95 0.61 1.68 -10.27
C VAL A 95 1.57 2.33 -9.28
N GLN A 96 1.56 3.65 -9.21
CA GLN A 96 2.37 4.40 -8.25
C GLN A 96 1.76 4.30 -6.86
N SER A 97 2.59 4.29 -5.81
CA SER A 97 2.12 4.10 -4.44
C SER A 97 2.91 4.88 -3.40
N VAL A 98 2.25 5.22 -2.29
CA VAL A 98 2.82 5.86 -1.11
C VAL A 98 2.47 5.03 0.11
N TYR A 99 3.51 4.48 0.75
CA TYR A 99 3.34 3.75 2.00
C TYR A 99 2.98 4.72 3.14
N TRP A 100 2.04 4.32 4.01
CA TRP A 100 1.52 5.19 5.06
C TRP A 100 1.46 4.53 6.45
N PRO A 101 2.00 5.20 7.49
CA PRO A 101 2.82 6.42 7.44
C PRO A 101 4.31 6.16 7.17
N GLY A 102 4.98 7.18 6.60
CA GLY A 102 6.43 7.27 6.63
C GLY A 102 6.97 7.34 8.06
N LEU A 103 6.53 8.36 8.82
CA LEU A 103 6.87 8.59 10.22
C LEU A 103 5.64 9.12 10.96
N ARG A 104 5.24 8.42 12.03
CA ARG A 104 4.24 8.87 13.00
C ARG A 104 4.51 8.23 14.35
N GLU A 105 4.83 9.04 15.35
CA GLU A 105 5.16 8.56 16.68
C GLU A 105 3.98 7.78 17.30
N GLY A 106 4.26 6.64 17.92
CA GLY A 106 3.25 5.77 18.52
C GLY A 106 2.39 4.97 17.53
N ASP A 107 2.61 5.12 16.22
CA ASP A 107 1.87 4.39 15.19
C ASP A 107 2.61 3.11 14.79
N TRP A 108 1.92 1.98 14.92
CA TRP A 108 2.50 0.68 14.59
C TRP A 108 2.77 0.48 13.09
N TYR A 109 2.20 1.30 12.21
CA TYR A 109 2.42 1.25 10.77
C TYR A 109 3.63 2.10 10.35
N SER A 110 4.26 2.89 11.22
CA SER A 110 5.39 3.73 10.81
C SER A 110 6.56 2.92 10.27
N ILE A 111 7.00 3.17 9.02
CA ILE A 111 8.19 2.52 8.43
C ILE A 111 9.51 3.17 8.86
N GLN A 112 9.44 4.39 9.39
CA GLN A 112 10.56 5.10 10.00
C GLN A 112 10.22 5.48 11.44
N THR A 113 11.24 5.52 12.29
CA THR A 113 11.19 6.13 13.63
C THR A 113 12.22 7.24 13.74
N LEU A 114 11.97 8.21 14.62
CA LEU A 114 12.84 9.36 14.88
C LEU A 114 13.35 9.31 16.32
N ASP A 115 14.67 9.33 16.49
CA ASP A 115 15.27 9.62 17.79
C ASP A 115 15.20 11.12 18.06
N HIS A 116 14.43 11.53 19.08
CA HIS A 116 14.22 12.94 19.43
C HIS A 116 15.42 13.61 20.13
N THR A 117 16.43 12.83 20.53
CA THR A 117 17.68 13.36 21.10
C THR A 117 18.70 13.61 20.01
N THR A 118 18.87 12.64 19.09
CA THR A 118 19.89 12.71 18.04
C THR A 118 19.37 13.22 16.68
N PHE A 119 18.04 13.34 16.53
CA PHE A 119 17.33 13.63 15.28
C PHE A 119 17.66 12.67 14.13
N LYS A 120 18.09 11.44 14.47
CA LYS A 120 18.37 10.39 13.50
C LYS A 120 17.10 9.58 13.20
N MET A 121 16.86 9.33 11.93
CA MET A 121 15.84 8.38 11.48
C MET A 121 16.40 6.96 11.39
N SER A 122 15.55 5.97 11.63
CA SER A 122 15.86 4.56 11.36
C SER A 122 14.64 3.80 10.87
N THR A 123 14.87 2.79 10.03
CA THR A 123 13.82 1.92 9.48
C THR A 123 13.32 0.95 10.55
N THR A 124 12.01 0.89 10.74
CA THR A 124 11.36 0.03 11.74
C THR A 124 11.27 -1.43 11.30
N ASN A 125 11.13 -1.68 9.99
CA ASN A 125 11.07 -3.02 9.40
C ASN A 125 11.84 -3.10 8.07
N VAL A 126 12.96 -3.81 8.06
CA VAL A 126 13.81 -3.93 6.86
C VAL A 126 13.13 -4.74 5.76
N SER A 127 12.46 -5.84 6.10
CA SER A 127 11.74 -6.67 5.12
C SER A 127 10.53 -5.94 4.51
N GLY A 128 9.80 -5.18 5.32
CA GLY A 128 8.69 -4.34 4.86
C GLY A 128 9.17 -3.22 3.93
N LEU A 129 10.27 -2.54 4.28
CA LEU A 129 10.88 -1.53 3.40
C LEU A 129 11.29 -2.12 2.05
N TRP A 130 11.89 -3.31 2.05
CA TRP A 130 12.28 -4.00 0.82
C TRP A 130 11.08 -4.21 -0.10
N TRP A 131 9.95 -4.73 0.40
CA TRP A 131 8.76 -4.92 -0.42
C TRP A 131 8.15 -3.62 -0.94
N ILE A 132 8.13 -2.57 -0.12
CA ILE A 132 7.67 -1.25 -0.55
C ILE A 132 8.53 -0.76 -1.73
N GLN A 133 9.85 -0.84 -1.61
CA GLN A 133 10.80 -0.45 -2.65
C GLN A 133 10.70 -1.33 -3.90
N TYR A 134 10.50 -2.64 -3.73
CA TYR A 134 10.22 -3.57 -4.82
C TYR A 134 8.99 -3.13 -5.63
N GLY A 135 7.92 -2.73 -4.93
CA GLY A 135 6.70 -2.18 -5.54
C GLY A 135 6.94 -0.91 -6.36
N TRP A 136 7.97 -0.13 -6.02
CA TRP A 136 8.38 1.08 -6.75
C TRP A 136 9.31 0.81 -7.93
N GLY A 137 9.68 -0.44 -8.18
CA GLY A 137 10.64 -0.75 -9.25
C GLY A 137 12.11 -0.59 -8.84
N MET A 138 12.39 -0.47 -7.54
CA MET A 138 13.76 -0.39 -7.03
C MET A 138 14.29 -1.82 -6.80
N ASP A 139 15.46 -2.10 -7.37
CA ASP A 139 16.17 -3.39 -7.28
C ASP A 139 17.54 -3.19 -6.60
#